data_AF-A0A7X6T2I2-F1
#
_entry.id   AF-A0A7X6T2I2-F1
#
_cell.length_a   1.000
_cell.length_b   1.000
_cell.length_c   1.000
_cell.angle_alpha   90.00
_cell.angle_beta   90.00
_cell.angle_gamma   90.00
#
_symmetry.space_group_name_H-M   'P 1'
#
loop_
_entity.id
_entity.type
_entity.pdbx_description
1 polymer ?
#
loop_
_entity_poly.entity_id
_entity_poly.type
_entity_poly.pdbx_seq_one_letter_code
_entity_poly.pdbx_strand_id
1 'polypeptide(L)'
;RFIETQPMEIKRQYDFEGVGVRDMYLLYHEELESLARHIPGVRRIRFFMTFGESYLSHLTCLQNVGMTSIEPILFEGQEIIPLQFLKAVLPDPASLGPRTVGKTNIGCIFKGKKEGQDKIYRLFNICDHQEAYREVGSQAVSYTTGVPAMIGASLVLKGAWKKPGVCNVEELDPDPFMEGLNRFGLPWQVDRTPVLVP
;
A
#
# COMPACT_ATOMS: atom_id res chain seq x y z
N ARG A 1 -3.02 -14.55 17.05
CA ARG A 1 -3.07 -15.73 16.16
C ARG A 1 -3.30 -15.25 14.74
N PHE A 2 -2.56 -15.78 13.78
CA PHE A 2 -2.83 -15.55 12.36
C PHE A 2 -4.02 -16.39 11.90
N ILE A 3 -4.86 -15.78 11.06
CA ILE A 3 -5.99 -16.42 10.39
C ILE A 3 -5.73 -16.25 8.90
N GLU A 4 -5.51 -17.35 8.22
CA GLU A 4 -5.32 -17.40 6.77
C GLU A 4 -6.67 -17.59 6.06
N THR A 5 -6.75 -17.12 4.82
CA THR A 5 -7.92 -17.23 3.94
C THR A 5 -7.48 -17.70 2.56
N GLN A 6 -8.41 -18.18 1.73
CA GLN A 6 -8.09 -18.39 0.32
C GLN A 6 -7.73 -17.06 -0.37
N PRO A 7 -6.94 -17.10 -1.45
CA PRO A 7 -6.63 -15.90 -2.24
C PRO A 7 -7.92 -15.18 -2.67
N MET A 8 -7.99 -13.88 -2.41
CA MET A 8 -9.15 -13.03 -2.76
C MET A 8 -10.50 -13.46 -2.16
N GLU A 9 -10.53 -14.29 -1.11
CA GLU A 9 -11.77 -14.83 -0.51
C GLU A 9 -12.68 -13.74 0.07
N ILE A 10 -12.10 -12.79 0.81
CA ILE A 10 -12.87 -11.78 1.56
C ILE A 10 -12.86 -10.46 0.78
N LYS A 11 -13.93 -10.23 0.02
CA LYS A 11 -14.21 -8.98 -0.69
C LYS A 11 -15.04 -8.02 0.16
N ARG A 12 -14.72 -6.73 0.10
CA ARG A 12 -15.52 -5.61 0.62
C ARG A 12 -15.58 -4.49 -0.41
N GLN A 13 -16.48 -3.55 -0.17
CA GLN A 13 -16.58 -2.32 -0.92
C GLN A 13 -16.49 -1.15 0.05
N TYR A 14 -15.75 -0.11 -0.33
CA TYR A 14 -15.55 1.08 0.51
C TYR A 14 -15.50 2.33 -0.36
N ASP A 15 -16.05 3.43 0.17
CA ASP A 15 -15.99 4.74 -0.48
C ASP A 15 -14.74 5.49 -0.02
N PHE A 16 -13.74 5.53 -0.90
CA PHE A 16 -12.48 6.18 -0.61
C PHE A 16 -12.56 7.65 -0.98
N GLU A 17 -12.46 8.54 0.01
CA GLU A 17 -12.42 9.98 -0.22
C GLU A 17 -11.44 10.38 -1.34
N GLY A 18 -11.91 11.19 -2.29
CA GLY A 18 -11.13 11.63 -3.45
C GLY A 18 -10.94 10.59 -4.56
N VAL A 19 -11.38 9.34 -4.37
CA VAL A 19 -11.26 8.23 -5.35
C VAL A 19 -12.64 7.66 -5.73
N GLY A 20 -13.55 7.58 -4.76
CA GLY A 20 -14.89 7.00 -4.87
C GLY A 20 -14.96 5.52 -4.43
N VAL A 21 -16.11 4.91 -4.70
CA VAL A 21 -16.41 3.53 -4.34
C VAL A 21 -15.52 2.53 -5.09
N ARG A 22 -14.81 1.67 -4.35
CA ARG A 22 -13.94 0.63 -4.91
C ARG A 22 -14.11 -0.70 -4.20
N ASP A 23 -13.92 -1.77 -4.97
CA ASP A 23 -13.77 -3.13 -4.45
C ASP A 23 -12.38 -3.31 -3.84
N MET A 24 -12.32 -3.92 -2.66
CA MET A 24 -11.10 -4.21 -1.93
C MET A 24 -11.13 -5.63 -1.36
N TYR A 25 -9.97 -6.26 -1.30
CA TYR A 25 -9.81 -7.65 -0.90
C TYR A 25 -8.89 -7.73 0.30
N LEU A 26 -9.24 -8.57 1.28
CA LEU A 26 -8.38 -8.84 2.44
C LEU A 26 -7.13 -9.56 1.95
N LEU A 27 -5.97 -9.01 2.28
CA LEU A 27 -4.67 -9.60 1.96
C LEU A 27 -3.77 -9.59 3.20
N TYR A 28 -2.75 -10.43 3.18
CA TYR A 28 -1.62 -10.30 4.09
C TYR A 28 -0.76 -9.09 3.70
N HIS A 29 -0.17 -8.44 4.70
CA HIS A 29 0.81 -7.37 4.53
C HIS A 29 1.78 -7.38 5.72
N GLU A 30 3.02 -6.97 5.49
CA GLU A 30 4.16 -7.19 6.38
C GLU A 30 4.05 -6.52 7.76
N GLU A 31 3.47 -5.33 7.83
CA GLU A 31 3.32 -4.54 9.05
C GLU A 31 2.33 -5.17 10.03
N LEU A 32 1.48 -6.10 9.58
CA LEU A 32 0.58 -6.83 10.48
C LEU A 32 1.35 -7.60 11.55
N GLU A 33 2.55 -8.10 11.23
CA GLU A 33 3.39 -8.81 12.19
C GLU A 33 3.99 -7.90 13.26
N SER A 34 4.54 -6.75 12.84
CA SER A 34 5.17 -5.81 13.76
C SER A 34 4.13 -5.08 14.61
N LEU A 35 3.02 -4.62 14.00
CA LEU A 35 1.93 -3.97 14.73
C LEU A 35 1.27 -4.90 15.75
N ALA A 36 1.11 -6.19 15.44
CA ALA A 36 0.58 -7.16 16.39
C ALA A 36 1.50 -7.37 17.61
N ARG A 37 2.80 -7.11 17.45
CA ARG A 37 3.79 -7.16 18.54
C ARG A 37 3.84 -5.87 19.34
N HIS A 38 3.81 -4.72 18.66
CA HIS A 38 4.14 -3.43 19.28
C HIS A 38 2.93 -2.60 19.71
N ILE A 39 1.72 -2.88 19.23
CA ILE A 39 0.51 -2.15 19.63
C ILE A 39 -0.16 -2.84 20.83
N PRO A 40 -0.08 -2.29 22.06
CA PRO A 40 -0.58 -2.98 23.24
C PRO A 40 -2.10 -3.12 23.24
N GLY A 41 -2.60 -4.31 23.57
CA GLY A 41 -4.03 -4.58 23.67
C GLY A 41 -4.77 -4.63 22.33
N VAL A 42 -4.05 -4.63 21.20
CA VAL A 42 -4.66 -4.80 19.89
C VAL A 42 -5.38 -6.14 19.78
N ARG A 43 -6.63 -6.12 19.34
CA ARG A 43 -7.49 -7.32 19.27
C ARG A 43 -7.57 -7.91 17.87
N ARG A 44 -7.49 -7.05 16.85
CA ARG A 44 -7.61 -7.43 15.44
C ARG A 44 -6.98 -6.36 14.56
N ILE A 45 -6.18 -6.78 13.60
CA ILE A 45 -5.58 -5.95 12.55
C ILE A 45 -5.88 -6.63 11.22
N ARG A 46 -6.17 -5.85 10.18
CA ARG A 46 -6.52 -6.34 8.84
C ARG A 46 -5.96 -5.37 7.81
N PHE A 47 -5.49 -5.89 6.70
CA PHE A 47 -5.06 -5.10 5.56
C PHE A 47 -5.96 -5.41 4.36
N PHE A 48 -6.37 -4.37 3.64
CA PHE A 48 -7.20 -4.51 2.44
C PHE A 48 -6.59 -3.68 1.32
N MET A 49 -6.63 -4.22 0.11
CA MET A 49 -6.13 -3.54 -1.09
C MET A 49 -7.18 -3.55 -2.20
N THR A 50 -7.25 -2.46 -2.95
CA THR A 50 -8.20 -2.33 -4.06
C THR A 50 -7.75 -3.09 -5.29
N PHE A 51 -8.67 -3.82 -5.93
CA PHE A 51 -8.45 -4.42 -7.24
C PHE A 51 -9.68 -4.21 -8.11
N GLY A 52 -9.49 -3.59 -9.28
CA GLY A 52 -10.55 -3.46 -10.27
C GLY A 52 -10.86 -4.80 -10.93
N GLU A 53 -12.13 -5.05 -11.26
CA GLU A 53 -12.57 -6.28 -11.92
C GLU A 53 -11.78 -6.53 -13.22
N SER A 54 -11.64 -5.50 -14.06
CA SER A 54 -10.84 -5.58 -15.29
C SER A 54 -9.42 -6.09 -15.03
N TYR A 55 -8.76 -5.60 -13.98
CA TYR A 55 -7.40 -6.02 -13.65
C TYR A 55 -7.36 -7.51 -13.26
N LEU A 56 -8.31 -7.95 -12.43
CA LEU A 56 -8.41 -9.36 -12.02
C LEU A 56 -8.68 -10.27 -13.21
N SER A 57 -9.59 -9.88 -14.11
CA SER A 57 -9.87 -10.64 -15.34
C SER A 57 -8.63 -10.79 -16.23
N HIS A 58 -7.85 -9.72 -16.42
CA HIS A 58 -6.62 -9.80 -17.22
C HIS A 58 -5.59 -10.73 -16.59
N LEU A 59 -5.40 -10.68 -15.28
CA LEU A 59 -4.50 -11.60 -14.58
C LEU A 59 -4.96 -13.05 -14.69
N THR A 60 -6.25 -13.32 -14.48
CA THR A 60 -6.81 -14.67 -14.63
C THR A 60 -6.64 -15.18 -16.05
N CYS A 61 -6.86 -14.35 -17.08
CA CYS A 61 -6.62 -14.74 -18.47
C CYS A 61 -5.15 -15.11 -18.70
N LEU A 62 -4.20 -14.25 -18.28
CA LEU A 62 -2.76 -14.51 -18.43
C LEU A 62 -2.31 -15.78 -17.68
N GLN A 63 -2.87 -16.02 -16.49
CA GLN A 63 -2.60 -17.23 -15.73
C GLN A 63 -3.15 -18.48 -16.42
N ASN A 64 -4.40 -18.42 -16.90
CA ASN A 64 -5.07 -19.56 -17.56
C ASN A 64 -4.37 -20.00 -18.84
N VAL A 65 -3.75 -19.06 -19.57
CA VAL A 65 -2.96 -19.38 -20.78
C VAL A 65 -1.48 -19.66 -20.47
N GLY A 66 -1.09 -19.73 -19.19
CA GLY A 66 0.27 -20.08 -18.77
C GLY A 66 1.31 -18.97 -18.90
N MET A 67 0.92 -17.74 -19.25
CA MET A 67 1.85 -16.61 -19.45
C MET A 67 2.51 -16.13 -18.15
N THR A 68 1.98 -16.50 -17.00
CA THR A 68 2.57 -16.22 -15.69
C THR A 68 3.49 -17.33 -15.18
N SER A 69 3.71 -18.40 -15.97
CA SER A 69 4.56 -19.52 -15.57
C SER A 69 6.03 -19.12 -15.46
N ILE A 70 6.70 -19.67 -14.45
CA ILE A 70 8.16 -19.59 -14.27
C ILE A 70 8.88 -20.81 -14.85
N GLU A 71 8.14 -21.87 -15.21
CA GLU A 71 8.71 -23.08 -15.80
C GLU A 71 9.09 -22.83 -17.26
N PRO A 72 10.29 -23.22 -17.70
CA PRO A 72 10.70 -23.11 -19.10
C PRO A 72 9.85 -23.96 -20.04
N ILE A 73 9.64 -23.46 -21.25
CA ILE A 73 9.06 -24.22 -22.37
C ILE A 73 10.00 -24.17 -23.58
N LEU A 74 9.97 -25.21 -24.42
CA LEU A 74 10.71 -25.23 -25.67
C LEU A 74 9.86 -24.63 -26.80
N PHE A 75 10.31 -23.52 -27.36
CA PHE A 75 9.67 -22.84 -28.50
C PHE A 75 10.70 -22.67 -29.62
N GLU A 76 10.47 -23.30 -30.77
CA GLU A 76 11.37 -23.23 -31.94
C GLU A 76 12.85 -23.57 -31.62
N GLY A 77 13.08 -24.51 -30.70
CA GLY A 77 14.42 -24.93 -30.29
C GLY A 77 15.09 -24.01 -29.26
N GLN A 78 14.37 -23.01 -28.73
CA GLN A 78 14.83 -22.13 -27.65
C GLN A 78 14.01 -22.37 -26.38
N GLU A 79 14.67 -22.39 -25.23
CA GLU A 79 13.98 -22.40 -23.94
C GLU A 79 13.55 -20.98 -23.56
N ILE A 80 12.27 -20.80 -23.28
CA ILE A 80 11.68 -19.52 -22.89
C ILE A 80 10.90 -19.70 -21.60
N ILE A 81 11.04 -18.75 -20.67
CA ILE A 81 10.19 -18.66 -19.49
C ILE A 81 9.03 -17.69 -19.82
N PRO A 82 7.76 -18.15 -19.84
CA PRO A 82 6.63 -17.32 -20.26
C PRO A 82 6.51 -16.00 -19.50
N LEU A 83 6.74 -16.00 -18.18
CA LEU A 83 6.69 -14.77 -17.37
C LEU A 83 7.75 -13.73 -17.80
N GLN A 84 8.94 -14.18 -18.20
CA GLN A 84 9.99 -13.27 -18.68
C GLN A 84 9.62 -12.68 -20.04
N PHE A 85 9.03 -13.48 -20.93
CA PHE A 85 8.52 -13.00 -22.20
C PHE A 85 7.36 -12.01 -22.01
N LEU A 86 6.41 -12.32 -21.11
CA LEU A 86 5.32 -11.41 -20.75
C LEU A 86 5.86 -10.06 -20.26
N LYS A 87 6.87 -10.07 -19.39
CA LYS A 87 7.53 -8.84 -18.93
C LYS A 87 8.09 -8.00 -20.10
N ALA A 88 8.63 -8.63 -21.13
CA ALA A 88 9.21 -7.93 -22.28
C ALA A 88 8.15 -7.27 -23.19
N VAL A 89 6.93 -7.81 -23.24
CA VAL A 89 5.83 -7.24 -24.06
C VAL A 89 4.95 -6.26 -23.31
N LEU A 90 4.97 -6.28 -21.97
CA LEU A 90 4.29 -5.28 -21.15
C LEU A 90 4.97 -3.91 -21.30
N PRO A 91 4.21 -2.80 -21.21
CA PRO A 91 4.81 -1.47 -21.23
C PRO A 91 5.77 -1.30 -20.06
N ASP A 92 6.88 -0.60 -20.29
CA ASP A 92 7.83 -0.26 -19.24
C ASP A 92 7.10 0.48 -18.11
N PRO A 93 7.13 -0.01 -16.85
CA PRO A 93 6.52 0.67 -15.72
C PRO A 93 6.91 2.15 -15.59
N ALA A 94 8.16 2.51 -15.92
CA ALA A 94 8.63 3.90 -15.87
C ALA A 94 7.93 4.79 -16.91
N SER A 95 7.49 4.21 -18.03
CA SER A 95 6.77 4.93 -19.10
C SER A 95 5.29 5.19 -18.80
N LEU A 96 4.75 4.62 -17.72
CA LEU A 96 3.33 4.74 -17.37
C LEU A 96 2.98 6.06 -16.67
N GLY A 97 3.97 6.78 -16.13
CA GLY A 97 3.78 8.05 -15.41
C GLY A 97 2.90 9.06 -16.15
N PRO A 98 3.21 9.45 -17.41
CA PRO A 98 2.40 10.41 -18.18
C PRO A 98 0.97 9.96 -18.47
N ARG A 99 0.71 8.65 -18.47
CA ARG A 99 -0.58 8.06 -18.88
C ARG A 99 -1.50 7.77 -17.71
N THR A 100 -0.94 7.65 -16.50
CA THR A 100 -1.69 7.32 -15.30
C THR A 100 -2.46 8.55 -14.81
N VAL A 101 -3.79 8.43 -14.75
CA VAL A 101 -4.69 9.45 -14.21
C VAL A 101 -5.43 8.87 -13.02
N GLY A 102 -5.58 9.65 -11.96
CA GLY A 102 -6.30 9.27 -10.75
C GLY A 102 -5.52 9.57 -9.48
N LYS A 103 -6.03 9.05 -8.37
CA LYS A 103 -5.51 9.29 -7.03
C LYS A 103 -5.37 7.98 -6.27
N THR A 104 -4.40 7.92 -5.37
CA THR A 104 -4.32 6.90 -4.32
C THR A 104 -4.95 7.43 -3.04
N ASN A 105 -5.52 6.54 -2.22
CA ASN A 105 -5.98 6.84 -0.86
C ASN A 105 -5.51 5.70 0.05
N ILE A 106 -4.57 5.99 0.94
CA ILE A 106 -3.95 5.00 1.83
C ILE A 106 -4.10 5.49 3.26
N GLY A 107 -4.56 4.62 4.14
CA GLY A 107 -4.78 4.99 5.53
C GLY A 107 -5.25 3.84 6.42
N CYS A 108 -5.44 4.18 7.70
CA CYS A 108 -5.79 3.24 8.75
C CYS A 108 -7.06 3.70 9.47
N ILE A 109 -7.97 2.77 9.74
CA ILE A 109 -9.13 2.99 10.61
C ILE A 109 -8.85 2.34 11.96
N PHE A 110 -8.77 3.16 13.00
CA PHE A 110 -8.50 2.74 14.37
C PHE A 110 -9.80 2.71 15.17
N LYS A 111 -10.00 1.64 15.94
CA LYS A 111 -11.05 1.53 16.95
C LYS A 111 -10.41 1.19 18.29
N GLY A 112 -10.59 2.05 19.28
CA GLY A 112 -9.99 1.89 20.60
C GLY A 112 -10.75 2.65 21.68
N LYS A 113 -10.10 2.86 22.82
CA LYS A 113 -10.65 3.63 23.94
C LYS A 113 -9.74 4.79 24.29
N LYS A 114 -10.33 5.93 24.63
CA LYS A 114 -9.64 7.06 25.25
C LYS A 114 -10.48 7.53 26.44
N GLU A 115 -9.86 7.64 27.61
CA GLU A 115 -10.56 8.05 28.86
C GLU A 115 -11.82 7.21 29.13
N GLY A 116 -11.73 5.90 28.90
CA GLY A 116 -12.82 4.94 29.09
C GLY A 116 -13.89 4.93 27.98
N GLN A 117 -13.93 5.94 27.10
CA GLN A 117 -14.89 6.06 26.01
C GLN A 117 -14.39 5.40 24.73
N ASP A 118 -15.28 4.73 24.01
CA ASP A 118 -14.98 4.21 22.67
C ASP A 118 -14.71 5.38 21.71
N LYS A 119 -13.64 5.26 20.94
CA LYS A 119 -13.25 6.23 19.91
C LYS A 119 -12.90 5.50 18.62
N ILE A 120 -13.22 6.16 17.51
CA ILE A 120 -12.91 5.71 16.17
C ILE A 120 -12.26 6.87 15.42
N TYR A 121 -11.15 6.62 14.75
CA TYR A 121 -10.48 7.60 13.92
C TYR A 121 -10.00 6.94 12.63
N ARG A 122 -9.99 7.69 11.53
CA ARG A 122 -9.31 7.30 10.29
C ARG A 122 -8.23 8.33 10.01
N LEU A 123 -7.00 7.86 9.82
CA LEU A 123 -5.86 8.67 9.38
C LEU A 123 -5.49 8.21 7.98
N PHE A 124 -5.39 9.12 7.02
CA PHE A 124 -5.12 8.76 5.62
C PHE A 124 -4.41 9.88 4.86
N ASN A 125 -3.79 9.52 3.74
CA ASN A 125 -3.25 10.43 2.73
C ASN A 125 -3.96 10.19 1.40
N ILE A 126 -4.12 11.25 0.61
CA ILE A 126 -4.53 11.19 -0.79
C ILE A 126 -3.38 11.75 -1.63
N CYS A 127 -2.95 11.01 -2.66
CA CYS A 127 -1.88 11.44 -3.55
C CYS A 127 -2.33 11.34 -5.01
N ASP A 128 -2.09 12.38 -5.81
CA ASP A 128 -2.48 12.44 -7.21
C ASP A 128 -1.33 12.00 -8.13
N HIS A 129 -1.63 11.11 -9.08
CA HIS A 129 -0.61 10.57 -9.99
C HIS A 129 0.03 11.65 -10.87
N GLN A 130 -0.74 12.64 -11.31
CA GLN A 130 -0.27 13.67 -12.23
C GLN A 130 0.56 14.73 -11.48
N GLU A 131 0.21 15.03 -10.23
CA GLU A 131 1.03 15.90 -9.37
C GLU A 131 2.38 15.25 -9.04
N ALA A 132 2.38 13.99 -8.60
CA ALA A 132 3.61 13.23 -8.36
C ALA A 132 4.51 13.16 -9.61
N TYR A 133 3.90 12.93 -10.78
CA TYR A 133 4.65 12.87 -12.04
C TYR A 133 5.23 14.23 -12.42
N ARG A 134 4.49 15.32 -12.20
CA ARG A 134 4.97 16.68 -12.49
C ARG A 134 6.15 17.07 -11.59
N GLU A 135 6.16 16.64 -10.33
CA GLU A 135 7.21 17.00 -9.38
C GLU A 135 8.50 16.20 -9.59
N VAL A 136 8.40 14.87 -9.67
CA VAL A 136 9.58 13.97 -9.64
C VAL A 136 9.62 12.96 -10.77
N GLY A 137 8.74 13.05 -11.77
CA GLY A 137 8.70 12.14 -12.91
C GLY A 137 8.26 10.72 -12.58
N SER A 138 7.59 10.51 -11.44
CA SER A 138 7.12 9.19 -11.00
C SER A 138 5.63 9.19 -10.65
N GLN A 139 5.01 8.03 -10.74
CA GLN A 139 3.60 7.86 -10.37
C GLN A 139 3.42 7.80 -8.83
N ALA A 140 2.20 8.08 -8.35
CA ALA A 140 1.89 8.20 -6.93
C ALA A 140 2.30 7.01 -6.04
N VAL A 141 2.26 5.75 -6.50
CA VAL A 141 2.72 4.58 -5.73
C VAL A 141 4.20 4.69 -5.38
N SER A 142 5.06 5.04 -6.35
CA SER A 142 6.50 5.24 -6.13
C SER A 142 6.73 6.45 -5.24
N TYR A 143 5.95 7.51 -5.44
CA TYR A 143 6.01 8.72 -4.63
C TYR A 143 5.67 8.44 -3.15
N THR A 144 4.56 7.73 -2.89
CA THR A 144 4.10 7.37 -1.54
C THR A 144 5.04 6.43 -0.80
N THR A 145 5.94 5.73 -1.49
CA THR A 145 7.00 4.93 -0.86
C THR A 145 8.31 5.72 -0.72
N GLY A 146 8.68 6.48 -1.75
CA GLY A 146 9.95 7.21 -1.81
C GLY A 146 10.04 8.35 -0.80
N VAL A 147 8.96 9.12 -0.61
CA VAL A 147 8.93 10.22 0.37
C VAL A 147 9.12 9.71 1.80
N PRO A 148 8.37 8.70 2.30
CA PRO A 148 8.62 8.06 3.59
C PRO A 148 10.04 7.54 3.77
N ALA A 149 10.62 6.91 2.72
CA ALA A 149 11.99 6.41 2.77
C ALA A 149 13.00 7.55 3.00
N MET A 150 12.83 8.68 2.29
CA MET A 150 13.66 9.87 2.47
C MET A 150 13.49 10.47 3.87
N ILE A 151 12.26 10.60 4.38
CA ILE A 151 11.99 11.14 5.71
C ILE A 151 12.65 10.26 6.78
N GLY A 152 12.42 8.95 6.72
CA GLY A 152 13.03 8.00 7.67
C GLY A 152 14.56 8.08 7.68
N ALA A 153 15.19 8.10 6.50
CA ALA A 153 16.63 8.30 6.38
C ALA A 153 17.09 9.65 6.97
N SER A 154 16.34 10.73 6.71
CA SER A 154 16.63 12.06 7.26
C SER A 154 16.58 12.07 8.79
N LEU A 155 15.59 11.43 9.41
CA LEU A 155 15.43 11.37 10.86
C LEU A 155 16.53 10.55 11.53
N VAL A 156 16.98 9.47 10.89
CA VAL A 156 18.14 8.68 11.35
C VAL A 156 19.41 9.54 11.32
N LEU A 157 19.68 10.21 10.19
CA LEU A 157 20.89 11.04 10.01
C LEU A 157 20.91 12.27 10.94
N LYS A 158 19.75 12.86 11.23
CA LYS A 158 19.60 14.00 12.17
C LYS A 158 19.63 13.59 13.64
N GLY A 159 19.62 12.29 13.94
CA GLY A 159 19.66 11.77 15.30
C GLY A 159 18.29 11.55 15.96
N ALA A 160 17.19 12.09 15.39
CA ALA A 160 15.85 11.97 15.97
C ALA A 160 15.38 10.51 16.08
N TRP A 161 15.75 9.67 15.12
CA TRP A 161 15.47 8.23 15.11
C TRP A 161 16.73 7.37 15.31
N LYS A 162 17.78 7.92 15.91
CA LYS A 162 19.03 7.19 16.14
C LYS A 162 18.92 6.29 17.38
N LYS A 163 18.55 5.03 17.15
CA LYS A 163 18.44 3.97 18.17
C LYS A 163 19.31 2.77 17.77
N PRO A 164 20.19 2.25 18.64
CA PRO A 164 20.93 1.02 18.35
C PRO A 164 20.00 -0.19 18.20
N GLY A 165 20.29 -1.06 17.22
CA GLY A 165 19.52 -2.27 16.95
C GLY A 165 18.63 -2.16 15.71
N VAL A 166 17.68 -3.09 15.59
CA VAL A 166 16.66 -3.13 14.53
C VAL A 166 15.34 -2.68 15.13
N CYS A 167 14.63 -1.78 14.45
CA CYS A 167 13.35 -1.25 14.91
C CYS A 167 12.35 -1.16 13.76
N ASN A 168 11.08 -1.34 14.09
CA ASN A 168 9.96 -0.95 13.23
C ASN A 168 9.55 0.51 13.53
N VAL A 169 8.84 1.14 12.59
CA VAL A 169 8.51 2.58 12.65
C VAL A 169 7.63 2.93 13.84
N GLU A 170 6.74 2.03 14.27
CA GLU A 170 5.84 2.22 15.41
C GLU A 170 6.54 2.20 16.77
N GLU A 171 7.83 1.85 16.82
CA GLU A 171 8.66 1.92 18.04
C GLU A 171 9.35 3.29 18.22
N LEU A 172 9.25 4.17 17.23
CA LEU A 172 9.92 5.46 17.19
C LEU A 172 8.89 6.58 17.37
N ASP A 173 9.35 7.76 17.82
CA ASP A 173 8.48 8.94 17.95
C ASP A 173 7.91 9.33 16.58
N PRO A 174 6.58 9.29 16.38
CA PRO A 174 5.96 9.57 15.09
C PRO A 174 5.94 11.06 14.75
N ASP A 175 6.02 11.96 15.74
CA ASP A 175 5.78 13.39 15.54
C ASP A 175 6.67 14.01 14.43
N PRO A 176 8.01 13.88 14.45
CA PRO A 176 8.85 14.47 13.42
C PRO A 176 8.66 13.82 12.03
N PHE A 177 8.20 12.57 11.98
CA PHE A 177 7.87 11.90 10.72
C PHE A 177 6.56 12.44 10.14
N MET A 178 5.54 12.63 10.99
CA MET A 178 4.24 13.18 10.60
C MET A 178 4.35 14.64 10.15
N GLU A 179 5.23 15.44 10.77
CA GLU A 179 5.60 16.77 10.27
C GLU A 179 6.29 16.70 8.90
N GLY A 180 7.22 15.75 8.75
CA GLY A 180 7.91 15.47 7.48
C GLY A 180 6.93 15.16 6.35
N LEU A 181 5.94 14.30 6.59
CA LEU A 181 4.92 13.94 5.60
C LEU A 181 4.20 15.18 5.06
N ASN A 182 3.72 16.07 5.94
CA ASN A 182 3.06 17.32 5.53
C ASN A 182 3.99 18.24 4.74
N ARG A 183 5.27 18.31 5.13
CA ARG A 183 6.26 19.19 4.50
C ARG A 183 6.73 18.69 3.14
N PHE A 184 6.85 17.37 2.96
CA PHE A 184 7.48 16.75 1.80
C PHE A 184 6.48 16.10 0.84
N GLY A 185 5.25 16.61 0.79
CA GLY A 185 4.30 16.31 -0.29
C GLY A 185 3.30 15.17 -0.02
N LEU A 186 3.25 14.64 1.21
CA LEU A 186 2.26 13.64 1.63
C LEU A 186 1.41 14.14 2.80
N PRO A 187 0.64 15.23 2.63
CA PRO A 187 -0.22 15.71 3.70
C PRO A 187 -1.24 14.65 4.12
N TRP A 188 -1.42 14.50 5.43
CA TRP A 188 -2.35 13.52 5.99
C TRP A 188 -3.57 14.20 6.61
N GLN A 189 -4.66 13.47 6.68
CA GLN A 189 -5.96 13.93 7.17
C GLN A 189 -6.50 12.99 8.23
N VAL A 190 -7.24 13.54 9.19
CA VAL A 190 -7.91 12.77 10.25
C VAL A 190 -9.41 12.97 10.17
N ASP A 191 -10.13 11.87 9.99
CA ASP A 191 -11.57 11.79 10.14
C ASP A 191 -11.91 11.17 11.50
N ARG A 192 -12.71 11.88 12.32
CA ARG A 192 -13.10 11.49 13.68
C ARG A 192 -14.44 10.75 13.73
N THR A 193 -15.12 10.62 12.61
CA THR A 193 -16.39 9.92 12.46
C THR A 193 -16.39 9.07 11.18
N PRO A 194 -15.38 8.21 10.96
CA PRO A 194 -15.25 7.52 9.69
C PRO A 194 -16.29 6.41 9.53
N VAL A 195 -16.70 6.21 8.28
CA VAL A 195 -17.41 5.00 7.88
C VAL A 195 -16.46 3.81 8.05
N LEU A 196 -16.93 2.75 8.71
CA LEU A 196 -16.14 1.53 8.90
C LEU A 196 -16.20 0.65 7.64
N VAL A 197 -15.16 -0.15 7.42
CA VAL A 197 -15.22 -1.22 6.41
C VAL A 197 -16.32 -2.21 6.82
N PRO A 198 -17.32 -2.47 5.95
CA PRO A 198 -18.45 -3.34 6.25
C PRO A 198 -18.06 -4.81 6.48
#